data_AF-A0A7S2LZR7-F1
#
_entry.id   AF-A0A7S2LZR7-F1
#
_cell.length_a   1.000
_cell.length_b   1.000
_cell.length_c   1.000
_cell.angle_alpha   90.00
_cell.angle_beta   90.00
_cell.angle_gamma   90.00
#
_symmetry.space_group_name_H-M   'P 1'
#
loop_
_entity.id
_entity.type
_entity.pdbx_description
1 polymer ?
#
loop_
_entity_poly.entity_id
_entity_poly.type
_entity_poly.pdbx_seq_one_letter_code
_entity_poly.pdbx_strand_id
1 'polypeptide(L)'
;FAKLGVCHGPLLGAIAHAATARITELSALSLSRTAWAFATVLLEAGPLMHAVSRESRVKICDFTPQNLSLTAWSYARLAVCDEALLASISGAAIGALGAFKSQ
;
A
#
# COMPACT_ATOMS: atom_id res chain seq x y z
N PHE A 1 -5.87 -15.68 1.63
CA PHE A 1 -6.84 -15.05 2.54
C PHE A 1 -7.72 -14.02 1.82
N ALA A 2 -7.20 -12.93 1.26
CA ALA A 2 -8.01 -11.92 0.58
C ALA A 2 -8.89 -12.43 -0.60
N LYS A 3 -8.37 -13.36 -1.42
CA LYS A 3 -9.12 -13.94 -2.55
C LYS A 3 -10.11 -15.05 -2.14
N LEU A 4 -10.06 -15.50 -0.87
CA LEU A 4 -10.86 -16.60 -0.33
C LEU A 4 -12.11 -16.12 0.43
N GLY A 5 -12.27 -14.81 0.66
CA GLY A 5 -13.45 -14.25 1.36
C GLY A 5 -13.56 -14.66 2.85
N VAL A 6 -12.56 -15.33 3.41
CA VAL A 6 -12.57 -15.77 4.81
C VAL A 6 -12.09 -14.62 5.70
N CYS A 7 -13.04 -13.88 6.29
CA CYS A 7 -12.78 -12.80 7.24
C CYS A 7 -12.60 -13.35 8.67
N HIS A 8 -11.46 -13.97 8.97
CA HIS A 8 -11.11 -14.29 10.36
C HIS A 8 -10.46 -13.08 11.02
N GLY A 9 -11.27 -12.17 11.56
CA GLY A 9 -10.85 -10.90 12.18
C GLY A 9 -9.62 -11.02 13.10
N PRO A 10 -9.57 -11.98 14.05
CA PRO A 10 -8.41 -12.16 14.92
C PRO A 10 -7.11 -12.52 14.19
N LEU A 11 -7.19 -13.28 13.10
CA LEU A 11 -6.02 -13.70 12.32
C LEU A 11 -5.48 -12.52 11.51
N LEU A 12 -6.39 -11.74 10.90
CA LEU A 12 -6.02 -10.52 10.18
C LEU A 12 -5.45 -9.45 11.12
N GLY A 13 -5.97 -9.34 12.34
CA GLY A 13 -5.40 -8.48 13.38
C GLY A 13 -3.99 -8.89 13.78
N ALA A 14 -3.73 -10.19 13.96
CA ALA A 14 -2.38 -10.69 14.26
C ALA A 14 -1.40 -10.42 13.09
N ILE A 15 -1.84 -10.62 11.84
CA ILE A 15 -1.05 -10.30 10.64
C ILE A 15 -0.78 -8.80 10.57
N ALA A 16 -1.78 -7.95 10.84
CA ALA A 16 -1.60 -6.50 10.85
C ALA A 16 -0.57 -6.06 11.90
N HIS A 17 -0.62 -6.64 13.09
CA HIS A 17 0.34 -6.35 14.15
C HIS A 17 1.77 -6.76 13.76
N ALA A 18 1.95 -7.98 13.25
CA ALA A 18 3.24 -8.47 12.80
C ALA A 18 3.79 -7.67 11.61
N ALA A 19 2.93 -7.30 10.65
CA ALA A 19 3.31 -6.46 9.51
C ALA A 19 3.71 -5.05 9.95
N THR A 20 3.02 -4.47 10.93
CA THR A 20 3.37 -3.16 11.50
C THR A 20 4.72 -3.20 12.19
N ALA A 21 5.01 -4.26 12.96
CA ALA A 21 6.29 -4.43 13.64
C ALA A 21 7.49 -4.56 12.69
N ARG A 22 7.26 -5.08 11.48
CA ARG A 22 8.30 -5.31 10.46
C ARG A 22 8.20 -4.38 9.25
N ILE A 23 7.42 -3.29 9.37
CA ILE A 23 7.08 -2.44 8.22
C ILE A 23 8.33 -1.89 7.51
N THR A 24 9.37 -1.57 8.26
CA THR A 24 10.66 -1.07 7.76
C THR A 24 11.46 -2.09 6.97
N GLU A 25 11.21 -3.39 7.16
CA GLU A 25 11.85 -4.47 6.40
C GLU A 25 11.08 -4.80 5.11
N LEU A 26 9.84 -4.30 4.97
CA LEU A 26 9.02 -4.61 3.80
C LEU A 26 9.51 -3.86 2.57
N SER A 27 9.60 -4.58 1.46
CA SER A 27 9.85 -4.01 0.13
C SER A 27 8.62 -3.29 -0.42
N ALA A 28 8.80 -2.45 -1.44
CA ALA A 28 7.72 -1.76 -2.16
C ALA A 28 6.60 -2.71 -2.62
N LEU A 29 6.98 -3.88 -3.13
CA LEU A 29 6.02 -4.92 -3.50
C LEU A 29 5.21 -5.43 -2.30
N SER A 30 5.88 -5.72 -1.19
CA SER A 30 5.23 -6.22 0.03
C SER A 30 4.29 -5.16 0.64
N LEU A 31 4.68 -3.89 0.63
CA LEU A 31 3.83 -2.77 1.06
C LEU A 31 2.56 -2.66 0.20
N SER A 32 2.72 -2.63 -1.12
CA SER A 32 1.56 -2.54 -2.05
C SER A 32 0.63 -3.74 -1.96
N ARG A 33 1.17 -4.96 -1.80
CA ARG A 33 0.37 -6.18 -1.61
C ARG A 33 -0.34 -6.21 -0.26
N THR A 34 0.27 -5.69 0.79
CA THR A 34 -0.35 -5.58 2.11
C THR A 34 -1.54 -4.63 2.03
N ALA A 35 -1.35 -3.42 1.48
CA ALA A 35 -2.44 -2.48 1.25
C ALA A 35 -3.60 -3.12 0.46
N TRP A 36 -3.28 -3.82 -0.63
CA TRP A 36 -4.28 -4.48 -1.48
C TRP A 36 -5.03 -5.61 -0.77
N ALA A 37 -4.33 -6.43 0.01
CA ALA A 37 -4.94 -7.53 0.74
C ALA A 37 -5.98 -7.01 1.74
N PHE A 38 -5.65 -5.97 2.50
CA PHE A 38 -6.55 -5.34 3.47
C PHE A 38 -7.70 -4.60 2.79
N ALA A 39 -7.44 -3.91 1.68
CA ALA A 39 -8.49 -3.29 0.86
C ALA A 39 -9.46 -4.31 0.25
N THR A 40 -8.98 -5.49 -0.14
CA THR A 40 -9.81 -6.54 -0.72
C THR A 40 -10.81 -7.10 0.29
N VAL A 41 -10.38 -7.28 1.55
CA VAL A 41 -11.25 -7.78 2.64
C VAL A 41 -12.10 -6.69 3.30
N LEU A 42 -12.03 -5.44 2.82
CA LEU A 42 -12.69 -4.26 3.41
C LEU A 42 -12.39 -4.10 4.92
N LEU A 43 -11.23 -4.58 5.37
CA LEU A 43 -10.86 -4.46 6.77
C LEU A 43 -10.19 -3.12 6.98
N GLU A 44 -10.85 -2.26 7.73
CA GLU A 44 -10.32 -0.97 8.14
C GLU A 44 -9.21 -1.17 9.19
N ALA A 45 -7.98 -1.35 8.71
CA ALA A 45 -6.79 -1.50 9.54
C ALA A 45 -6.05 -0.16 9.66
N GLY A 46 -6.72 0.86 10.23
CA GLY A 46 -6.21 2.24 10.29
C GLY A 46 -4.73 2.37 10.68
N PRO A 47 -4.28 1.78 11.82
CA PRO A 47 -2.87 1.85 12.23
C PRO A 47 -1.90 1.21 11.23
N LEU A 48 -2.26 0.06 10.65
CA LEU A 48 -1.44 -0.62 9.64
C LEU A 48 -1.38 0.21 8.35
N MET A 49 -2.52 0.72 7.88
CA MET A 49 -2.57 1.53 6.66
C MET A 49 -1.75 2.80 6.84
N HIS A 50 -1.83 3.47 7.99
CA HIS A 50 -0.97 4.63 8.26
C HIS A 50 0.53 4.27 8.27
N ALA A 51 0.90 3.12 8.84
CA ALA A 51 2.29 2.64 8.81
C ALA A 51 2.74 2.32 7.38
N VAL A 52 1.89 1.66 6.58
CA VAL A 52 2.15 1.38 5.16
C VAL A 52 2.32 2.69 4.39
N SER A 53 1.49 3.69 4.62
CA SER A 53 1.58 5.01 3.97
C SER A 53 2.94 5.66 4.23
N ARG A 54 3.30 5.79 5.51
CA ARG A 54 4.56 6.39 5.93
C ARG A 54 5.74 5.70 5.28
N GLU A 55 5.77 4.37 5.32
CA GLU A 55 6.87 3.60 4.76
C GLU A 55 6.90 3.62 3.22
N SER A 56 5.73 3.61 2.58
CA SER A 56 5.60 3.72 1.12
C SER A 56 6.15 5.06 0.62
N ARG A 57 5.95 6.14 1.38
CA ARG A 57 6.52 7.46 1.07
C ARG A 57 8.05 7.47 1.17
N VAL A 58 8.61 6.80 2.18
CA VAL A 58 10.08 6.67 2.35
C VAL A 58 10.70 5.89 1.19
N LYS A 59 10.05 4.82 0.76
CA LYS A 59 10.54 3.92 -0.29
C LYS A 59 9.95 4.19 -1.68
N ILE A 60 9.33 5.35 -1.89
CA ILE A 60 8.52 5.60 -3.10
C ILE A 60 9.33 5.48 -4.40
N CYS A 61 10.63 5.76 -4.34
CA CYS A 61 11.55 5.61 -5.46
C CYS A 61 11.76 4.14 -5.90
N ASP A 62 11.53 3.18 -5.01
CA ASP A 62 11.64 1.74 -5.29
C ASP A 62 10.33 1.16 -5.86
N PHE A 63 9.27 1.96 -5.96
CA PHE A 63 7.98 1.50 -6.45
C PHE A 63 7.98 1.40 -7.96
N THR A 64 7.61 0.23 -8.47
CA THR A 64 7.24 0.10 -9.88
C THR A 64 5.90 0.80 -10.16
N PRO A 65 5.60 1.15 -11.44
CA PRO A 65 4.29 1.70 -11.81
C PRO A 65 3.11 0.83 -11.35
N GLN A 66 3.30 -0.49 -11.33
CA GLN A 66 2.30 -1.43 -10.82
C GLN A 66 2.13 -1.29 -9.29
N ASN A 67 3.22 -1.14 -8.52
CA ASN A 67 3.13 -0.93 -7.07
C ASN A 67 2.43 0.37 -6.72
N LEU A 68 2.72 1.45 -7.44
CA LEU A 68 2.05 2.75 -7.29
C LEU A 68 0.55 2.61 -7.52
N SER A 69 0.16 1.95 -8.62
CA SER A 69 -1.24 1.75 -8.99
C SER A 69 -2.00 0.89 -7.97
N LEU A 70 -1.41 -0.23 -7.53
CA LEU A 70 -2.00 -1.09 -6.50
C LEU A 70 -2.19 -0.36 -5.18
N THR A 71 -1.20 0.44 -4.77
CA THR A 71 -1.28 1.22 -3.53
C THR A 71 -2.37 2.27 -3.63
N ALA A 72 -2.40 3.07 -4.69
CA ALA A 72 -3.45 4.08 -4.90
C ALA A 72 -4.86 3.46 -4.92
N TRP A 73 -5.06 2.35 -5.64
CA TRP A 73 -6.34 1.66 -5.68
C TRP A 73 -6.78 1.15 -4.29
N SER A 74 -5.84 0.66 -3.49
CA SER A 74 -6.12 0.12 -2.16
C SER A 74 -6.63 1.19 -1.21
N TYR A 75 -6.02 2.38 -1.22
CA TYR A 75 -6.44 3.51 -0.39
C TYR A 75 -7.78 4.09 -0.89
N ALA A 76 -7.97 4.19 -2.20
CA ALA A 76 -9.25 4.60 -2.78
C ALA A 76 -10.39 3.64 -2.40
N ARG A 77 -10.15 2.32 -2.46
CA ARG A 77 -11.15 1.31 -2.11
C ARG A 77 -11.52 1.31 -0.63
N LEU A 78 -10.57 1.59 0.26
CA LEU A 78 -10.82 1.73 1.70
C LEU A 78 -11.43 3.09 2.07
N ALA A 79 -11.65 3.99 1.11
CA ALA A 79 -12.04 5.38 1.33
C ALA A 79 -11.12 6.12 2.32
N VAL A 80 -9.84 5.72 2.37
CA VAL A 80 -8.82 6.35 3.22
C VAL A 80 -8.13 7.45 2.40
N CYS A 81 -8.43 8.69 2.74
CA CYS A 81 -7.76 9.85 2.17
C CYS A 81 -6.43 10.11 2.92
N ASP A 82 -5.34 9.58 2.37
CA ASP A 82 -3.98 9.99 2.76
C ASP A 82 -3.40 10.89 1.66
N GLU A 83 -3.62 12.20 1.80
CA GLU A 83 -3.20 13.20 0.82
C GLU A 83 -1.69 13.17 0.58
N ALA A 84 -0.91 12.94 1.63
CA ALA A 84 0.54 12.94 1.53
C ALA A 84 1.05 11.73 0.74
N LEU A 85 0.46 10.55 0.95
CA LEU A 85 0.75 9.37 0.14
C LEU A 85 0.32 9.56 -1.31
N LEU A 86 -0.89 10.07 -1.55
CA LEU A 86 -1.40 10.30 -2.90
C LEU A 86 -0.55 11.31 -3.67
N ALA A 87 -0.08 12.37 -3.01
CA ALA A 87 0.86 13.33 -3.58
C ALA A 87 2.21 12.67 -3.92
N SER A 88 2.76 11.83 -3.03
CA SER A 88 4.00 11.08 -3.31
C SER A 88 3.84 10.11 -4.48
N ILE A 89 2.71 9.39 -4.56
CA ILE A 89 2.41 8.49 -5.68
C ILE A 89 2.28 9.28 -6.99
N SER A 90 1.59 10.42 -6.98
CA SER A 90 1.45 11.29 -8.14
C SER A 90 2.80 11.78 -8.64
N GLY A 91 3.65 12.30 -7.74
CA GLY A 91 5.00 12.76 -8.08
C GLY A 91 5.87 11.64 -8.67
N ALA A 92 5.84 10.45 -8.05
CA ALA A 92 6.58 9.29 -8.54
C ALA A 92 6.07 8.80 -9.90
N ALA A 93 4.76 8.81 -10.12
CA ALA A 93 4.15 8.44 -11.40
C ALA A 93 4.50 9.43 -12.52
N ILE A 94 4.52 10.74 -12.24
CA ILE A 94 4.96 11.76 -13.19
C ILE A 94 6.44 11.57 -13.54
N GLY A 95 7.29 11.29 -12.55
CA GLY A 95 8.71 10.98 -12.77
C GLY A 95 8.91 9.74 -13.66
N ALA A 96 8.15 8.68 -13.41
CA ALA A 96 8.17 7.46 -14.22
C ALA A 96 7.67 7.70 -15.66
N LEU A 97 6.65 8.55 -15.85
CA LEU A 97 6.18 8.95 -17.18
C LEU A 97 7.18 9.82 -17.94
N GLY A 98 7.95 10.66 -17.22
CA GLY A 98 9.06 11.42 -17.79
C GLY A 98 10.17 10.50 -18.33
N ALA A 99 10.51 9.43 -17.61
CA ALA A 99 11.44 8.41 -18.05
C ALA A 99 10.88 7.54 -19.21
N PHE A 100 9.56 7.47 -19.36
CA PHE A 100 8.89 6.71 -20.42
C PHE A 100 8.94 7.39 -21.80
N LYS A 101 9.24 8.69 -21.86
CA LYS A 101 9.23 9.49 -23.11
C LYS A 101 10.55 9.52 -23.88
N SER A 102 11.52 8.66 -23.57
CA SER A 102 12.82 8.63 -24.26
C SER A 102 13.19 7.29 -24.92
N GLN A 103 12.22 6.58 -25.50
CA GLN A 103 12.48 5.47 -26.43
C GLN A 103 11.80 5.67 -27.78
#